data_AF-A0A4R2N2D1-F1
#
_entry.id   AF-A0A4R2N2D1-F1
#
_cell.length_a   1.000
_cell.length_b   1.000
_cell.length_c   1.000
_cell.angle_alpha   90.00
_cell.angle_beta   90.00
_cell.angle_gamma   90.00
#
_symmetry.space_group_name_H-M   'P 1'
#
loop_
_entity.id
_entity.type
_entity.pdbx_description
1 polymer ?
#
loop_
_entity_poly.entity_id
_entity_poly.type
_entity_poly.pdbx_seq_one_letter_code
_entity_poly.pdbx_strand_id
1 'polypeptide(L)' 'MGFSWQQLLILLLVVIVIFGTKKLRNIGSDLGGAVKDFKKAMKDESSKGTEQTDAEFKKIEEDGVESVKAEKAKEKEQA' A
#
# COMPACT_ATOMS: atom_id res chain seq x y z
N MET A 1 -19.52 -27.16 -1.39
CA MET A 1 -18.23 -26.72 -0.85
C MET A 1 -17.77 -25.54 -1.68
N GLY A 2 -18.09 -24.33 -1.24
CA GLY A 2 -17.82 -23.10 -2.00
C GLY A 2 -16.41 -22.57 -1.77
N PHE A 3 -15.99 -21.66 -2.66
CA PHE A 3 -14.77 -20.89 -2.47
C PHE A 3 -14.87 -20.07 -1.17
N SER A 4 -14.10 -20.46 -0.17
CA SER A 4 -14.07 -19.78 1.13
C SER A 4 -12.99 -18.70 1.14
N TRP A 5 -13.20 -17.62 1.89
CA TRP A 5 -12.20 -16.56 2.09
C TRP A 5 -10.83 -17.08 2.53
N GLN A 6 -10.78 -18.15 3.31
CA GLN A 6 -9.54 -18.82 3.73
C GLN A 6 -8.77 -19.43 2.55
N GLN A 7 -9.46 -19.97 1.56
CA GLN A 7 -8.83 -20.55 0.37
C GLN A 7 -8.19 -19.46 -0.50
N LEU A 8 -8.84 -18.30 -0.61
CA LEU A 8 -8.28 -17.14 -1.32
C LEU A 8 -7.02 -16.62 -0.63
N LEU A 9 -6.98 -16.58 0.70
CA LEU A 9 -5.79 -16.19 1.47
C LEU A 9 -4.61 -17.14 1.22
N ILE A 10 -4.86 -18.45 1.22
CA ILE A 10 -3.83 -19.46 0.97
C ILE A 10 -3.32 -19.36 -0.47
N LEU A 11 -4.22 -19.20 -1.45
CA LEU A 11 -3.84 -19.00 -2.85
C LEU A 11 -3.02 -17.72 -3.04
N LEU A 12 -3.42 -16.62 -2.40
CA LEU A 12 -2.70 -15.35 -2.45
C LEU A 12 -1.27 -15.50 -1.92
N LEU A 13 -1.09 -16.23 -0.81
CA LEU A 13 0.22 -16.46 -0.23
C LEU A 13 1.14 -17.23 -1.19
N VAL A 14 0.63 -18.27 -1.85
CA VAL A 14 1.38 -19.03 -2.87
C VAL A 14 1.78 -18.13 -4.04
N VAL A 15 0.87 -17.30 -4.55
CA VAL A 15 1.15 -16.35 -5.64
C VAL A 15 2.25 -15.35 -5.23
N ILE A 16 2.19 -14.81 -4.02
CA ILE A 16 3.22 -13.89 -3.50
C ILE A 16 4.58 -14.58 -3.43
N VAL A 17 4.65 -15.85 -3.04
CA VAL A 17 5.92 -16.60 -2.96
C VAL A 17 6.50 -16.85 -4.34
N ILE A 18 5.69 -17.21 -5.34
CA ILE A 18 6.17 -17.49 -6.71
C ILE A 18 6.63 -16.23 -7.42
N PHE A 19 5.82 -15.16 -7.35
CA PHE A 19 6.08 -13.94 -8.09
C PHE A 19 6.93 -12.93 -7.30
N GLY A 20 7.00 -13.06 -5.99
CA GLY A 20 7.60 -12.09 -5.08
C GLY A 20 6.74 -10.84 -4.89
N THR A 21 6.86 -10.19 -3.72
CA THR A 21 6.12 -8.95 -3.41
C THR A 21 6.50 -7.77 -4.32
N LYS A 22 7.73 -7.76 -4.87
CA LYS A 22 8.24 -6.66 -5.69
C LYS A 22 7.58 -6.59 -7.08
N LYS A 23 7.33 -7.73 -7.73
CA LYS A 23 6.56 -7.77 -9.00
C LYS A 23 5.08 -7.51 -8.75
N LEU A 24 4.50 -8.11 -7.71
CA LEU A 24 3.11 -7.87 -7.34
C LEU A 24 2.86 -6.39 -7.00
N ARG A 25 3.80 -5.70 -6.35
CA ARG A 25 3.69 -4.26 -6.07
C ARG A 25 3.75 -3.42 -7.33
N ASN A 26 4.72 -3.66 -8.23
CA ASN A 26 4.80 -2.89 -9.48
C ASN A 26 3.53 -3.05 -10.33
N ILE A 27 3.10 -4.30 -10.56
CA ILE A 27 1.91 -4.59 -11.36
C ILE A 27 0.63 -4.13 -10.63
N GLY A 28 0.58 -4.29 -9.31
CA GLY A 28 -0.54 -3.87 -8.48
C GLY A 28 -0.67 -2.36 -8.33
N SER A 29 0.42 -1.59 -8.40
CA SER A 29 0.38 -0.13 -8.40
C SER A 29 -0.22 0.42 -9.70
N ASP A 30 0.17 -0.14 -10.85
CA ASP A 30 -0.38 0.25 -12.16
C ASP A 30 -1.86 -0.12 -12.29
N LEU A 31 -2.19 -1.39 -12.02
CA LEU A 31 -3.58 -1.86 -12.06
C LEU A 31 -4.43 -1.20 -10.98
N GLY A 32 -3.87 -1.03 -9.78
CA GLY A 32 -4.54 -0.40 -8.65
C GLY A 32 -4.84 1.08 -8.91
N GLY A 33 -3.93 1.81 -9.55
CA GLY A 33 -4.17 3.18 -10.00
C GLY A 33 -5.33 3.26 -10.98
N ALA A 34 -5.29 2.48 -12.06
CA ALA A 34 -6.35 2.45 -13.06
C ALA A 34 -7.72 2.06 -12.48
N VAL A 35 -7.77 1.06 -11.60
CA VAL A 35 -9.01 0.65 -10.93
C VAL A 35 -9.49 1.70 -9.92
N LYS A 36 -8.59 2.41 -9.23
CA LYS A 36 -8.95 3.51 -8.31
C LYS A 36 -9.60 4.66 -9.07
N ASP A 37 -9.03 5.07 -10.19
CA ASP A 37 -9.59 6.13 -11.04
C ASP A 37 -10.92 5.70 -11.67
N PHE A 38 -11.02 4.44 -12.11
CA PHE A 38 -12.28 3.87 -12.61
C PHE A 38 -13.38 3.87 -11.54
N LYS A 39 -13.08 3.44 -10.31
CA LYS A 39 -14.02 3.49 -9.18
C LYS A 39 -14.41 4.94 -8.85
N LYS A 40 -13.45 5.87 -8.92
CA LYS A 40 -13.70 7.29 -8.66
C LYS A 40 -14.65 7.88 -9.71
N ALA A 41 -14.41 7.61 -11.00
CA ALA A 41 -15.28 8.07 -12.08
C ALA A 41 -16.70 7.48 -12.01
N MET A 42 -16.82 6.17 -11.71
CA MET A 42 -18.13 5.54 -11.51
C MET A 42 -18.87 6.10 -10.28
N LYS A 43 -18.14 6.42 -9.21
CA LYS A 43 -18.72 7.03 -8.01
C LYS A 43 -19.12 8.49 -8.27
N ASP A 44 -18.35 9.24 -9.06
CA ASP A 44 -18.65 10.64 -9.44
C ASP A 44 -19.92 10.71 -10.32
N GLU A 45 -20.10 9.77 -11.25
CA GLU A 45 -21.34 9.66 -12.04
C GLU A 45 -22.54 9.30 -11.16
N SER A 46 -22.33 8.43 -10.16
CA SER A 46 -23.36 8.00 -9.21
C SER A 46 -23.58 8.97 -8.03
N SER A 47 -22.71 9.97 -7.84
CA SER A 47 -22.72 10.94 -6.74
C SER A 47 -22.31 12.32 -7.26
N LYS A 48 -23.20 12.98 -8.00
CA LYS A 48 -23.17 14.45 -8.17
C LYS A 48 -23.52 15.20 -6.87
N GLY A 49 -22.89 14.82 -5.77
CA GLY A 49 -23.08 15.41 -4.46
C GLY A 49 -22.04 14.84 -3.51
N THR A 50 -21.15 15.72 -3.06
CA THR A 50 -20.26 15.52 -1.91
C THR A 50 -18.87 14.96 -2.23
N GLU A 51 -18.00 15.93 -2.53
CA GLU A 51 -16.66 16.12 -1.94
C GLU A 51 -15.48 15.32 -2.52
N GLN A 52 -14.68 16.10 -3.25
CA GLN A 52 -13.25 15.95 -3.47
C GLN A 52 -12.53 15.67 -2.14
N THR A 53 -11.96 14.48 -1.97
CA THR A 53 -10.89 14.25 -0.97
C THR A 53 -10.00 13.13 -1.50
N ASP A 54 -8.77 13.08 -0.98
CA ASP A 54 -7.77 12.03 -1.14
C ASP A 54 -6.81 12.17 -2.34
N ALA A 55 -6.23 13.38 -2.45
CA ALA A 55 -4.93 13.60 -3.05
C ALA A 55 -3.91 14.04 -1.98
N GLU A 56 -3.72 13.24 -0.92
CA GLU A 56 -2.58 13.40 -0.02
C GLU A 56 -2.04 12.03 0.41
N PHE A 57 -1.31 11.38 -0.49
CA PHE A 57 -0.37 10.32 -0.13
C PHE A 57 0.95 10.60 -0.86
N LYS A 58 1.54 11.75 -0.55
CA LYS A 58 2.85 12.18 -1.08
C LYS A 58 3.74 12.71 0.05
N LYS A 59 3.92 11.94 1.13
CA LYS A 59 4.97 12.25 2.13
C LYS A 59 5.34 11.08 3.06
N ILE A 60 5.56 9.88 2.53
CA ILE A 60 6.21 8.82 3.30
C ILE A 60 7.17 8.06 2.40
N GLU A 61 8.32 8.65 2.07
CA GLU A 61 9.48 7.84 1.60
C GLU A 61 10.87 8.47 1.75
N GLU A 62 11.07 9.69 2.29
CA GLU A 62 12.44 10.29 2.38
C GLU A 62 12.93 10.78 3.76
N ASP A 63 12.18 10.69 4.88
CA ASP A 63 12.64 11.27 6.18
C ASP A 63 12.88 10.24 7.32
N GLY A 64 12.60 8.96 7.10
CA GLY A 64 12.48 7.97 8.19
C GLY A 64 13.69 7.10 8.49
N VAL A 65 14.76 7.15 7.69
CA VAL A 65 15.89 6.20 7.81
C VAL A 65 17.17 6.84 8.37
N GLU A 66 17.27 8.17 8.38
CA GLU A 66 18.48 8.86 8.85
C GLU A 66 18.42 9.26 10.34
N SER A 67 17.23 9.40 10.91
CA SER A 67 17.02 9.81 12.31
C SER A 67 17.09 8.66 13.33
N VAL A 68 16.91 7.39 12.92
CA VAL A 68 16.97 6.24 13.85
C VAL A 68 18.41 5.74 14.12
N LYS A 69 19.41 6.17 13.32
CA LYS A 69 20.80 5.75 13.50
C LYS A 69 21.64 6.73 14.34
N ALA A 70 21.19 7.96 14.55
CA ALA A 70 21.91 8.97 15.33
C ALA A 70 21.61 8.92 16.85
N GLU A 71 20.49 8.33 17.27
CA GLU A 71 20.08 8.33 18.68
C GLU A 71 20.69 7.16 19.49
N LYS A 72 21.10 6.07 18.84
CA LYS A 72 21.63 4.86 19.53
C LYS A 72 23.16 4.84 19.73
N ALA A 73 23.84 5.97 19.52
CA ALA A 73 25.31 6.08 19.62
C ALA A 73 25.82 7.00 20.74
N LYS A 74 24.94 7.59 21.57
CA LYS A 74 25.35 8.52 22.66
C LYS A 74 24.97 8.11 24.08
N GLU A 75 24.35 6.94 24.31
CA GLU A 75 23.98 6.47 25.66
C GLU A 75 24.94 5.40 26.24
N LYS A 76 26.20 5.36 25.79
CA LYS A 76 27.24 4.51 26.41
C LYS A 76 28.56 5.22 26.72
N GLU A 77 28.57 6.55 26.71
CA GLU A 77 29.74 7.34 27.12
C GLU A 77 29.33 8.38 28.18
N GLN A 78 28.63 7.93 29.22
CA GLN A 78 28.42 8.62 30.50
C GLN A 78 27.59 7.72 31.44
N ALA A 79 28.12 6.54 31.74
CA ALA A 79 27.76 5.72 32.90
C ALA A 79 28.95 4.82 33.25
#